data_AF-M0MNG8-F1
#
_entry.id   AF-M0MNG8-F1
#
_cell.length_a   1.000
_cell.length_b   1.000
_cell.length_c   1.000
_cell.angle_alpha   90.00
_cell.angle_beta   90.00
_cell.angle_gamma   90.00
#
_symmetry.space_group_name_H-M   'P 1'
#
loop_
_entity.id
_entity.type
_entity.pdbx_description
1 polymer ?
#
loop_
_entity_poly.entity_id
_entity_poly.type
_entity_poly.pdbx_seq_one_letter_code
_entity_poly.pdbx_strand_id
1 'polypeptide(L)'
;MESAYDEILFFVKNKREYRFEKDRIRVAHVYEGHEWGGERRKGNSAYHDQKVSRYNENGKDPGNVWLKEDRTQTDNQEIDETGPIPLEEAVRRCVIVGSDEGEAVYVINGGDSLVDTVTGEDRVVEKLAHTNLTGEVTN
;
A
#
# COMPACT_ATOMS: atom_id res chain seq x y z
N MET A 1 -20.73 17.67 -1.91
CA MET A 1 -20.44 16.47 -2.69
C MET A 1 -19.20 15.87 -2.07
N GLU A 2 -19.36 14.78 -1.33
CA GLU A 2 -18.20 14.05 -0.78
C GLU A 2 -17.39 13.48 -1.94
N SER A 3 -16.07 13.46 -1.79
CA SER A 3 -15.19 12.89 -2.81
C SER A 3 -15.41 11.38 -2.90
N ALA A 4 -15.35 10.83 -4.12
CA ALA A 4 -15.43 9.37 -4.32
C ALA A 4 -14.11 8.67 -3.97
N TYR A 5 -13.03 9.42 -3.78
CA TYR A 5 -11.69 8.92 -3.48
C TYR A 5 -10.84 9.99 -2.78
N ASP A 6 -9.81 9.56 -2.08
CA ASP A 6 -8.73 10.41 -1.59
C ASP A 6 -7.43 10.03 -2.33
N GLU A 7 -6.57 11.03 -2.56
CA GLU A 7 -5.29 10.84 -3.25
C GLU A 7 -4.12 10.97 -2.28
N ILE A 8 -3.13 10.09 -2.45
CA ILE A 8 -1.84 10.20 -1.75
C ILE A 8 -0.77 10.51 -2.78
N LEU A 9 -0.15 11.68 -2.64
CA LEU A 9 1.00 12.06 -3.46
C LEU A 9 2.28 11.50 -2.83
N PHE A 10 2.81 10.42 -3.40
CA PHE A 10 4.04 9.77 -2.93
C PHE A 10 5.26 10.24 -3.73
N PHE A 11 6.03 11.16 -3.15
CA PHE A 11 7.24 11.72 -3.78
C PHE A 11 8.51 11.06 -3.27
N VAL A 12 9.52 11.04 -4.12
CA VAL A 12 10.88 10.57 -3.77
C VAL A 12 11.90 11.63 -4.11
N LYS A 13 12.92 11.78 -3.26
CA LYS A 13 13.98 12.78 -3.45
C LYS A 13 14.88 12.46 -4.65
N ASN A 14 15.27 11.20 -4.82
CA ASN A 14 16.17 10.74 -5.87
C ASN A 14 15.71 9.40 -6.44
N LYS A 15 15.39 9.37 -7.74
CA LYS A 15 14.92 8.16 -8.45
C LYS A 15 15.94 7.02 -8.52
N ARG A 16 17.22 7.29 -8.24
CA ARG A 16 18.29 6.27 -8.25
C ARG A 16 18.52 5.61 -6.91
N GLU A 17 18.08 6.25 -5.82
CA GLU A 17 18.44 5.90 -4.45
C GLU A 17 17.21 5.68 -3.55
N TYR A 18 16.01 5.95 -4.06
CA TYR A 18 14.79 5.74 -3.28
C TYR A 18 14.59 4.26 -2.96
N ARG A 19 14.14 4.01 -1.74
CA ARG A 19 13.63 2.71 -1.31
C ARG A 19 12.16 2.59 -1.68
N PHE A 20 11.76 1.41 -2.14
CA PHE A 20 10.37 1.10 -2.42
C PHE A 20 10.07 -0.40 -2.30
N GLU A 21 9.77 -0.85 -1.10
CA GLU A 21 9.59 -2.27 -0.77
C GLU A 21 8.13 -2.73 -0.93
N LYS A 22 7.61 -2.63 -2.16
CA LYS A 22 6.20 -2.94 -2.43
C LYS A 22 5.80 -4.38 -2.08
N ASP A 23 6.75 -5.31 -2.04
CA ASP A 23 6.48 -6.70 -1.68
C ASP A 23 5.98 -6.86 -0.23
N ARG A 24 6.36 -5.96 0.68
CA ARG A 24 5.93 -6.00 2.10
C ARG A 24 4.48 -5.59 2.32
N ILE A 25 3.83 -5.05 1.29
CA ILE A 25 2.43 -4.62 1.33
C ILE A 25 1.58 -5.32 0.27
N ARG A 26 2.01 -6.49 -0.20
CA ARG A 26 1.21 -7.36 -1.04
C ARG A 26 -0.11 -7.70 -0.35
N VAL A 27 -1.16 -7.84 -1.15
CA VAL A 27 -2.50 -8.15 -0.68
C VAL A 27 -2.93 -9.52 -1.17
N ALA A 28 -3.90 -10.14 -0.52
CA ALA A 28 -4.35 -11.48 -0.89
C ALA A 28 -4.82 -11.56 -2.35
N HIS A 29 -4.63 -12.72 -2.98
CA HIS A 29 -5.19 -13.01 -4.29
C HIS A 29 -6.68 -13.26 -4.15
N VAL A 30 -7.48 -12.20 -4.17
CA VAL A 30 -8.94 -12.30 -3.96
C VAL A 30 -9.66 -13.15 -5.02
N TYR A 31 -9.00 -13.44 -6.16
CA TYR A 31 -9.51 -14.29 -7.23
C TYR A 31 -8.94 -15.71 -7.23
N GLU A 32 -8.06 -16.06 -6.30
CA GLU A 32 -7.46 -17.40 -6.26
C GLU A 32 -8.55 -18.45 -6.02
N GLY A 33 -8.70 -19.40 -6.97
CA GLY A 33 -9.75 -20.43 -6.94
C GLY A 33 -11.06 -20.04 -7.66
N HIS A 34 -11.34 -18.76 -7.88
CA HIS A 34 -12.57 -18.25 -8.51
C HIS A 34 -12.29 -17.45 -9.81
N GLU A 35 -11.28 -17.90 -10.57
CA GLU A 35 -10.83 -17.19 -11.75
C GLU A 35 -11.74 -17.36 -12.97
N TRP A 36 -11.75 -16.35 -13.85
CA TRP A 36 -12.25 -16.46 -15.21
C TRP A 36 -11.53 -17.59 -15.98
N GLY A 37 -12.22 -18.72 -16.14
CA GLY A 37 -11.71 -19.91 -16.83
C GLY A 37 -11.33 -21.10 -15.93
N GLY A 38 -11.72 -21.10 -14.65
CA GLY A 38 -11.56 -22.23 -13.71
C GLY A 38 -10.21 -22.27 -12.97
N GLU A 39 -9.94 -23.33 -12.21
CA GLU A 39 -8.69 -23.53 -11.45
C GLU A 39 -7.45 -23.68 -12.37
N ARG A 40 -6.88 -22.56 -12.81
CA ARG A 40 -5.67 -22.56 -13.63
C ARG A 40 -4.43 -22.48 -12.76
N ARG A 41 -3.96 -23.65 -12.30
CA ARG A 41 -2.69 -23.80 -11.55
C ARG A 41 -1.43 -23.37 -12.32
N LYS A 42 -1.51 -23.17 -13.64
CA LYS A 42 -0.39 -22.82 -14.53
C LYS A 42 -0.81 -21.70 -15.47
N GLY A 43 -0.09 -20.59 -15.43
CA GLY A 43 -0.19 -19.53 -16.44
C GLY A 43 0.83 -19.74 -17.55
N ASN A 44 0.49 -19.39 -18.78
CA ASN A 44 1.50 -19.05 -19.77
C ASN A 44 1.99 -17.64 -19.43
N SER A 45 3.30 -17.47 -19.21
CA SER A 45 3.86 -16.13 -19.13
C SER A 45 3.70 -15.47 -20.50
N ALA A 46 3.17 -14.25 -20.55
CA ALA A 46 3.11 -13.45 -21.77
C ALA A 46 4.52 -13.08 -22.30
N TYR A 47 5.57 -13.33 -21.51
CA TYR A 47 6.94 -12.89 -21.76
C TYR A 47 7.96 -14.04 -21.81
N HIS A 48 7.60 -15.29 -21.50
CA HIS A 48 8.51 -16.43 -21.55
C HIS A 48 7.77 -17.77 -21.73
N ASP A 49 8.37 -18.70 -22.49
CA ASP A 49 7.94 -20.10 -22.66
C ASP A 49 8.09 -20.97 -21.40
N GLN A 50 8.29 -20.36 -20.23
CA GLN A 50 8.48 -21.07 -18.96
C GLN A 50 7.19 -21.07 -18.14
N LYS A 51 6.91 -22.21 -17.51
CA LYS A 51 5.81 -22.36 -16.54
C LYS A 51 6.17 -21.59 -15.28
N VAL A 52 5.52 -20.45 -15.07
CA VAL A 52 5.68 -19.65 -13.85
C VAL A 52 4.49 -19.93 -12.93
N SER A 53 4.71 -19.94 -11.61
CA SER A 53 3.61 -19.90 -10.65
C SER A 53 2.79 -18.64 -10.93
N ARG A 54 1.48 -18.80 -11.14
CA ARG A 54 0.59 -17.66 -11.45
C ARG A 54 0.40 -16.74 -10.26
N TYR A 55 0.46 -17.31 -9.05
CA TYR A 55 0.35 -16.58 -7.80
C TYR A 55 1.72 -16.51 -7.14
N ASN A 56 2.10 -15.29 -6.74
CA ASN A 56 3.15 -15.12 -5.77
C ASN A 56 2.59 -15.56 -4.41
N GLU A 57 3.32 -16.41 -3.69
CA GLU A 57 2.93 -16.93 -2.37
C GLU A 57 2.67 -15.81 -1.34
N ASN A 58 3.28 -14.65 -1.54
CA ASN A 58 3.12 -13.48 -0.67
C ASN A 58 1.95 -12.56 -1.09
N GLY A 59 1.18 -12.91 -2.13
CA GLY A 59 0.01 -12.14 -2.57
C GLY A 59 0.19 -11.33 -3.87
N LYS A 60 -0.88 -10.68 -4.31
CA LYS A 60 -0.90 -9.80 -5.49
C LYS A 60 -0.25 -8.46 -5.18
N ASP A 61 0.23 -7.84 -6.25
CA ASP A 61 0.66 -6.45 -6.25
C ASP A 61 -0.52 -5.54 -5.79
N PRO A 62 -0.32 -4.66 -4.80
CA PRO A 62 -1.40 -3.79 -4.32
C PRO A 62 -1.78 -2.69 -5.32
N GLY A 63 -0.98 -2.44 -6.35
CA GLY A 63 -1.21 -1.37 -7.32
C GLY A 63 -1.19 0.03 -6.67
N ASN A 64 -1.79 1.00 -7.36
CA ASN A 64 -1.91 2.40 -6.93
C ASN A 64 -3.35 2.81 -6.60
N VAL A 65 -4.30 1.87 -6.63
CA VAL A 65 -5.70 2.08 -6.21
C VAL A 65 -5.95 1.08 -5.09
N TRP A 66 -6.27 1.58 -3.90
CA TRP A 66 -6.40 0.75 -2.71
C TRP A 66 -7.83 0.71 -2.22
N LEU A 67 -8.41 -0.48 -2.28
CA LEU A 67 -9.77 -0.78 -1.87
C LEU A 67 -9.76 -2.03 -0.99
N LYS A 68 -10.70 -2.10 -0.07
CA LYS A 68 -11.09 -3.36 0.56
C LYS A 68 -12.01 -4.08 -0.41
N GLU A 69 -11.69 -5.32 -0.75
CA GLU A 69 -12.50 -6.19 -1.60
C GLU A 69 -13.00 -7.35 -0.74
N ASP A 70 -14.33 -7.50 -0.61
CA ASP A 70 -14.96 -8.69 -0.02
C ASP A 70 -15.49 -9.59 -1.14
N ARG A 71 -15.21 -10.88 -1.01
CA ARG A 71 -15.59 -11.95 -1.95
C ARG A 71 -16.03 -13.22 -1.22
N THR A 72 -16.37 -13.10 0.05
CA THR A 72 -16.71 -14.24 0.90
C THR A 72 -18.20 -14.58 0.87
N GLN A 73 -19.01 -13.80 0.15
CA GLN A 73 -20.47 -13.93 0.17
C GLN A 73 -21.01 -14.76 -1.00
N THR A 74 -20.36 -14.73 -2.18
CA THR A 74 -20.78 -15.53 -3.33
C THR A 74 -19.63 -16.31 -3.99
N ASP A 75 -19.94 -17.52 -4.47
CA ASP A 75 -18.97 -18.39 -5.17
C ASP A 75 -18.72 -17.96 -6.63
N ASN A 76 -19.26 -16.81 -7.04
CA ASN A 76 -19.21 -16.35 -8.42
C ASN A 76 -17.92 -15.53 -8.71
N GLN A 77 -17.81 -15.02 -9.94
CA GLN A 77 -16.61 -14.33 -10.42
C GLN A 77 -16.60 -12.82 -10.11
N GLU A 78 -17.65 -12.31 -9.48
CA GLU A 78 -17.83 -10.89 -9.15
C GLU A 78 -17.25 -10.56 -7.77
N ILE A 79 -16.92 -9.28 -7.56
CA ILE A 79 -16.61 -8.79 -6.22
C ILE A 79 -17.96 -8.54 -5.53
N ASP A 80 -18.17 -9.11 -4.34
CA ASP A 80 -19.42 -8.95 -3.60
C ASP A 80 -19.55 -7.51 -3.11
N GLU A 81 -18.49 -6.98 -2.49
CA GLU A 81 -18.45 -5.62 -1.98
C GLU A 81 -17.07 -4.98 -2.12
N THR A 82 -17.06 -3.67 -2.37
CA THR A 82 -15.85 -2.85 -2.29
C THR A 82 -16.05 -1.72 -1.29
N GLY A 83 -15.02 -1.44 -0.49
CA GLY A 83 -15.00 -0.31 0.43
C GLY A 83 -13.67 0.44 0.42
N PRO A 84 -13.65 1.66 0.97
CA PRO A 84 -12.39 2.37 1.18
C PRO A 84 -11.53 1.63 2.21
N ILE A 85 -10.21 1.78 2.11
CA ILE A 85 -9.32 1.44 3.22
C ILE A 85 -9.27 2.61 4.23
N PRO A 86 -9.04 2.35 5.52
CA PRO A 86 -8.79 3.41 6.50
C PRO A 86 -7.54 4.22 6.16
N LEU A 87 -7.52 5.50 6.54
CA LEU A 87 -6.36 6.38 6.35
C LEU A 87 -5.10 5.79 7.00
N GLU A 88 -5.25 5.22 8.19
CA GLU A 88 -4.17 4.57 8.93
C GLU A 88 -3.55 3.42 8.13
N GLU A 89 -4.34 2.59 7.45
CA GLU A 89 -3.83 1.52 6.60
C GLU A 89 -3.10 2.08 5.37
N ALA A 90 -3.61 3.17 4.79
CA ALA A 90 -2.95 3.83 3.66
C ALA A 90 -1.59 4.41 4.07
N VAL A 91 -1.53 5.07 5.23
CA VAL A 91 -0.29 5.63 5.80
C VAL A 91 0.68 4.52 6.19
N ARG A 92 0.20 3.44 6.83
CA ARG A 92 0.98 2.24 7.16
C ARG A 92 1.69 1.70 5.93
N ARG A 93 0.98 1.56 4.80
CA ARG A 93 1.58 1.12 3.54
C ARG A 93 2.69 2.04 3.07
N CYS A 94 2.47 3.36 3.11
CA CYS A 94 3.50 4.35 2.74
C CYS A 94 4.75 4.26 3.63
N VAL A 95 4.58 4.06 4.93
CA VAL A 95 5.70 3.88 5.88
C VAL A 95 6.49 2.63 5.53
N ILE A 96 5.82 1.50 5.36
CA ILE A 96 6.47 0.21 5.08
C ILE A 96 7.26 0.23 3.77
N VAL A 97 6.69 0.80 2.69
CA VAL A 97 7.39 0.80 1.40
C VAL A 97 8.56 1.78 1.36
N GLY A 98 8.46 2.89 2.11
CA GLY A 98 9.38 4.01 2.01
C GLY A 98 10.46 4.07 3.09
N SER A 99 10.41 3.21 4.10
CA SER A 99 11.34 3.23 5.25
C SER A 99 11.61 1.85 5.81
N ASP A 100 12.64 1.72 6.63
CA ASP A 100 12.96 0.53 7.44
C ASP A 100 12.66 0.72 8.93
N GLU A 101 12.69 -0.39 9.65
CA GLU A 101 12.63 -0.41 11.12
C GLU A 101 13.75 0.44 11.72
N GLY A 102 13.43 1.23 12.74
CA GLY A 102 14.34 2.17 13.40
C GLY A 102 14.62 3.46 12.62
N GLU A 103 14.18 3.59 11.36
CA GLU A 103 14.32 4.85 10.63
C GLU A 103 13.35 5.92 11.17
N ALA A 104 13.77 7.19 11.07
CA ALA A 104 12.96 8.32 11.51
C ALA A 104 11.92 8.70 10.46
N VAL A 105 10.66 8.77 10.88
CA VAL A 105 9.53 9.22 10.08
C VAL A 105 8.98 10.50 10.69
N TYR A 106 9.02 11.57 9.90
CA TYR A 106 8.55 12.89 10.31
C TYR A 106 7.06 13.02 9.99
N VAL A 107 6.27 13.34 11.01
CA VAL A 107 4.82 13.55 10.89
C VAL A 107 4.51 15.00 11.18
N ILE A 108 3.96 15.70 10.19
CA ILE A 108 3.58 17.11 10.28
C ILE A 108 2.06 17.20 10.38
N ASN A 109 1.56 17.88 11.43
CA ASN A 109 0.12 18.03 11.70
C ASN A 109 -0.68 16.70 11.77
N GLY A 110 -0.01 15.56 11.95
CA GLY A 110 -0.68 14.27 12.12
C GLY A 110 -1.22 14.11 13.54
N GLY A 111 -2.44 13.58 13.63
CA GLY A 111 -3.04 13.17 14.90
C GLY A 111 -2.34 11.96 15.52
N ASP A 112 -2.75 11.58 16.72
CA ASP A 112 -2.15 10.46 17.45
C ASP A 112 -2.31 9.13 16.70
N SER A 113 -3.42 8.92 15.96
CA SER A 113 -3.61 7.68 15.17
C SER A 113 -2.52 7.46 14.11
N LEU A 114 -2.01 8.53 13.48
CA LEU A 114 -0.94 8.41 12.50
C LEU A 114 0.40 8.12 13.16
N VAL A 115 0.64 8.68 14.35
CA VAL A 115 1.85 8.40 15.13
C VAL A 115 1.85 6.97 15.64
N ASP A 116 0.71 6.48 16.11
CA ASP A 116 0.54 5.10 16.53
C ASP A 116 0.75 4.14 15.34
N THR A 117 0.25 4.51 14.15
CA THR A 117 0.46 3.73 12.92
C THR A 117 1.94 3.59 12.58
N VAL A 118 2.71 4.68 12.63
CA VAL A 118 4.14 4.67 12.31
C VAL A 118 4.93 3.92 13.39
N THR A 119 4.61 4.16 14.66
CA THR A 119 5.27 3.51 15.80
C THR A 119 4.99 2.00 15.82
N GLY A 120 3.77 1.60 15.45
CA GLY A 120 3.35 0.20 15.34
C GLY A 120 4.09 -0.60 14.26
N GLU A 121 4.76 0.10 13.34
CA GLU A 121 5.68 -0.50 12.37
C GLU A 121 7.14 -0.34 12.82
N ASP A 122 7.44 -0.11 14.10
CA ASP A 122 8.80 -0.01 14.62
C ASP A 122 9.65 1.11 13.98
N ARG A 123 9.03 2.21 13.54
CA ARG A 123 9.73 3.44 13.10
C ARG A 123 9.80 4.46 14.24
N VAL A 124 10.82 5.30 14.22
CA VAL A 124 10.96 6.40 15.18
C VAL A 124 10.14 7.59 14.69
N VAL A 125 9.14 8.03 15.46
CA VAL A 125 8.28 9.15 15.06
C VAL A 125 8.81 10.48 15.55
N GLU A 126 8.98 11.41 14.62
CA GLU A 126 9.32 12.81 14.91
C GLU A 126 8.13 13.71 14.56
N LYS A 127 7.41 14.18 15.59
CA LYS A 127 6.29 15.13 15.40
C LYS A 127 6.85 16.52 15.11
N LEU A 128 6.46 17.10 13.98
CA LEU A 128 6.82 18.47 13.61
C LEU A 128 5.58 19.37 13.62
N ALA A 129 5.70 20.53 14.26
CA ALA A 129 4.73 21.60 14.14
C ALA A 129 5.03 22.41 12.87
N HIS A 130 3.99 22.82 12.13
CA HIS A 130 4.15 23.66 10.94
C HIS A 130 4.93 24.96 11.20
N THR A 131 4.83 25.51 12.42
CA THR A 131 5.57 26.71 12.86
C THR A 131 7.08 26.52 12.86
N ASN A 132 7.56 25.28 12.96
CA ASN A 132 8.99 24.96 12.99
C ASN A 132 9.58 24.84 11.57
N LEU A 133 8.73 24.77 10.54
CA LEU A 133 9.15 24.62 9.14
C LEU A 133 9.24 25.96 8.41
N THR A 134 8.68 27.04 8.97
CA THR A 134 8.69 28.39 8.40
C THR A 134 9.92 29.20 8.80
N GLY A 135 11.06 28.55 9.10
CA GLY A 135 12.33 29.26 9.26
C GLY A 135 12.59 30.13 8.03
N GLU A 136 12.88 31.41 8.24
CA GLU A 136 13.04 32.44 7.21
C GLU A 136 13.81 31.88 6.01
N VAL A 137 13.13 31.77 4.86
CA VAL A 137 13.81 31.70 3.58
C VAL A 137 14.33 33.11 3.29
N THR A 138 15.44 33.48 3.94
CA THR A 138 16.24 34.63 3.51
C THR A 138 16.79 34.31 2.13
N ASN A 139 16.17 34.89 1.10
CA ASN A 139 16.81 35.09 -0.21
C ASN A 139 17.97 36.08 -0.09
#